data_AF-A0A4Q4WNU6-F1
#
_entry.id   AF-A0A4Q4WNU6-F1
#
_cell.length_a   1.000
_cell.length_b   1.000
_cell.length_c   1.000
_cell.angle_alpha   90.00
_cell.angle_beta   90.00
_cell.angle_gamma   90.00
#
_symmetry.space_group_name_H-M   'P 1'
#
loop_
_entity.id
_entity.type
_entity.pdbx_description
1 polymer ?
#
loop_
_entity_poly.entity_id
_entity_poly.type
_entity_poly.pdbx_seq_one_letter_code
_entity_poly.pdbx_strand_id
1 'polypeptide(L)'
;MSSPQEMRVALLCEYNKPYQLGHKNVPDIEDTELLVKIHAAGFCHSDLQVWHGQFGTKLPMVPSHEPAGTVVRVGAKCEGEWKVGDRVGVLNFKKSCSKCPGCRLAKREYGGLDPRFCDSRVTAGFQHDGAFAEYMVADPATTVKLPPSLSFEQAAPLMCAGATVWGALEKATNGLKPGDTVAVVGIGGLGHLGVQFSRATGFRTIAVDSRPEGRQLATEVSNPALKPDLVIDSTSPDATKEIFEFTNGEGKAIDLAQTKSCGFSPDDSSGEALNSPVKKGDAEELFKEFGLGIHPKDTDDYHMLLAAVHDCAEQLLSLPHYQPVPHLKKCLRENVRLPSDLEQAFEHAWAHKFLIKGDKNGALRGAIENPHKGVHSAGGSTSGGAALVAGGVMDLAIGTDQGGSIRVPASLCGCVGLKTTHGLVPYTGVTSGDAIDDHSGPLARTVLDAATCLSTIAGYDGIDDGSLRSGEHGSFQFAKSLEASGDGHPGCPV
;
A
#
# COMPACT_ATOMS: atom_id res chain seq x y z
N MET A 1 32.71 20.86 22.83
CA MET A 1 33.72 20.39 21.85
C MET A 1 33.18 20.75 20.48
N SER A 2 33.98 21.38 19.62
CA SER A 2 33.57 21.61 18.22
C SER A 2 33.34 20.26 17.55
N SER A 3 32.22 20.09 16.86
CA SER A 3 31.97 18.91 16.04
C SER A 3 33.12 18.70 15.04
N PRO A 4 33.50 17.46 14.72
CA PRO A 4 34.50 17.21 13.68
C PRO A 4 34.04 17.81 12.34
N GLN A 5 34.98 18.24 11.49
CA GLN A 5 34.64 18.79 10.17
C GLN A 5 34.18 17.69 9.20
N GLU A 6 34.71 16.49 9.33
CA GLU A 6 34.34 15.31 8.54
C GLU A 6 33.73 14.21 9.41
N MET A 7 32.96 13.33 8.78
CA MET A 7 32.33 12.16 9.35
C MET A 7 32.46 10.95 8.44
N ARG A 8 32.46 9.77 9.03
CA ARG A 8 32.39 8.49 8.33
C ARG A 8 30.95 8.22 7.88
N VAL A 9 30.83 7.61 6.70
CA VAL A 9 29.55 7.28 6.06
C VAL A 9 29.62 5.94 5.33
N ALA A 10 28.48 5.27 5.18
CA ALA A 10 28.30 4.23 4.18
C ALA A 10 27.49 4.81 3.01
N LEU A 11 28.06 4.73 1.81
CA LEU A 11 27.52 5.33 0.60
C LEU A 11 26.98 4.26 -0.35
N LEU A 12 25.79 4.51 -0.85
CA LEU A 12 25.31 3.88 -2.08
C LEU A 12 25.79 4.72 -3.26
N CYS A 13 26.87 4.28 -3.92
CA CYS A 13 27.43 4.97 -5.09
C CYS A 13 26.78 4.51 -6.40
N GLU A 14 26.37 3.24 -6.45
CA GLU A 14 25.74 2.60 -7.60
C GLU A 14 24.65 1.66 -7.10
N TYR A 15 23.50 1.63 -7.79
CA TYR A 15 22.45 0.68 -7.46
C TYR A 15 22.94 -0.76 -7.58
N ASN A 16 22.37 -1.64 -6.77
CA ASN A 16 22.68 -3.05 -6.76
C ASN A 16 24.15 -3.41 -6.45
N LYS A 17 24.93 -2.49 -5.85
CA LYS A 17 26.32 -2.72 -5.43
C LYS A 17 26.48 -2.56 -3.92
N PRO A 18 27.40 -3.29 -3.28
CA PRO A 18 27.69 -3.10 -1.84
C PRO A 18 27.97 -1.64 -1.50
N TYR A 19 27.56 -1.21 -0.30
CA TYR A 19 27.87 0.12 0.18
C TYR A 19 29.38 0.34 0.28
N GLN A 20 29.82 1.54 -0.11
CA GLN A 20 31.21 1.96 0.00
C GLN A 20 31.38 2.79 1.27
N LEU A 21 32.33 2.39 2.13
CA LEU A 21 32.68 3.19 3.30
C LEU A 21 33.54 4.38 2.87
N GLY A 22 33.20 5.57 3.36
CA GLY A 22 33.89 6.80 2.99
C GLY A 22 33.74 7.90 4.03
N HIS A 23 34.06 9.13 3.61
CA HIS A 23 33.93 10.32 4.44
C HIS A 23 33.10 11.38 3.71
N LYS A 24 32.35 12.18 4.48
CA LYS A 24 31.66 13.39 4.05
C LYS A 24 31.88 14.48 5.10
N ASN A 25 31.70 15.74 4.75
CA ASN A 25 31.65 16.81 5.74
C ASN A 25 30.46 16.58 6.68
N VAL A 26 30.63 16.91 7.97
CA VAL A 26 29.49 16.97 8.90
C VAL A 26 28.54 18.06 8.38
N PRO A 27 27.25 17.77 8.22
CA PRO A 27 26.34 18.72 7.63
C PRO A 27 26.12 19.92 8.56
N ASP A 28 26.04 21.11 7.96
CA ASP A 28 25.52 22.26 8.66
C ASP A 28 24.01 22.17 8.87
N ILE A 29 23.53 22.84 9.91
CA ILE A 29 22.10 22.90 10.23
C ILE A 29 21.57 24.30 10.04
N GLU A 30 20.32 24.41 9.62
CA GLU A 30 19.60 25.67 9.65
C GLU A 30 19.26 26.08 11.10
N ASP A 31 18.90 27.35 11.29
CA ASP A 31 18.52 27.89 12.60
C ASP A 31 17.34 27.12 13.23
N THR A 32 16.53 26.41 12.45
CA THR A 32 15.35 25.67 12.92
C THR A 32 15.57 24.17 13.03
N GLU A 33 16.79 23.67 12.81
CA GLU A 33 17.09 22.24 12.74
C GLU A 33 17.92 21.76 13.95
N LEU A 34 18.05 20.43 14.05
CA LEU A 34 18.92 19.77 15.02
C LEU A 34 20.04 19.04 14.28
N LEU A 35 21.24 19.01 14.87
CA LEU A 35 22.28 18.07 14.47
C LEU A 35 22.30 16.91 15.46
N VAL A 36 22.12 15.70 14.96
CA VAL A 36 22.11 14.48 15.76
C VAL A 36 23.36 13.67 15.45
N LYS A 37 24.10 13.29 16.49
CA LYS A 37 25.14 12.26 16.39
C LYS A 37 24.46 10.90 16.45
N ILE A 38 24.60 10.11 15.40
CA ILE A 38 23.96 8.81 15.27
C ILE A 38 24.73 7.78 16.11
N HIS A 39 23.99 7.01 16.90
CA HIS A 39 24.53 5.90 17.68
C HIS A 39 24.06 4.54 17.11
N ALA A 40 22.84 4.49 16.59
CA ALA A 40 22.31 3.34 15.88
C ALA A 40 21.46 3.80 14.68
N ALA A 41 21.48 3.01 13.62
CA ALA A 41 20.67 3.21 12.43
C ALA A 41 20.16 1.85 11.94
N GLY A 42 18.86 1.74 11.70
CA GLY A 42 18.24 0.51 11.22
C GLY A 42 18.47 0.28 9.72
N PHE A 43 18.41 -1.00 9.31
CA PHE A 43 18.35 -1.41 7.91
C PHE A 43 16.96 -1.97 7.63
N CYS A 44 16.15 -1.18 6.95
CA CYS A 44 14.76 -1.49 6.66
C CYS A 44 14.61 -2.13 5.27
N HIS A 45 13.47 -2.75 5.01
CA HIS A 45 13.14 -3.23 3.66
C HIS A 45 13.15 -2.10 2.63
N SER A 46 12.72 -0.89 3.01
CA SER A 46 12.74 0.24 2.09
C SER A 46 14.16 0.73 1.76
N ASP A 47 15.16 0.48 2.62
CA ASP A 47 16.55 0.77 2.28
C ASP A 47 17.08 -0.20 1.19
N LEU A 48 16.57 -1.43 1.16
CA LEU A 48 16.81 -2.37 0.07
C LEU A 48 16.15 -1.90 -1.24
N GLN A 49 14.96 -1.31 -1.16
CA GLN A 49 14.30 -0.72 -2.33
C GLN A 49 15.06 0.50 -2.88
N VAL A 50 15.62 1.34 -1.99
CA VAL A 50 16.56 2.42 -2.36
C VAL A 50 17.81 1.83 -3.02
N TRP A 51 18.37 0.76 -2.47
CA TRP A 51 19.52 0.04 -3.04
C TRP A 51 19.25 -0.50 -4.45
N HIS A 52 18.02 -0.93 -4.72
CA HIS A 52 17.56 -1.37 -6.05
C HIS A 52 17.19 -0.22 -7.00
N GLY A 53 17.14 1.03 -6.53
CA GLY A 53 16.79 2.21 -7.32
C GLY A 53 15.30 2.44 -7.54
N GLN A 54 14.43 1.79 -6.75
CA GLN A 54 12.97 1.87 -6.92
C GLN A 54 12.38 3.25 -6.62
N PHE A 55 13.11 4.10 -5.90
CA PHE A 55 12.69 5.47 -5.56
C PHE A 55 13.32 6.56 -6.43
N GLY A 56 14.12 6.19 -7.44
CA GLY A 56 14.81 7.16 -8.30
C GLY A 56 15.81 8.05 -7.53
N THR A 57 16.38 7.53 -6.45
CA THR A 57 17.31 8.25 -5.57
C THR A 57 18.56 8.74 -6.32
N LYS A 58 18.91 10.02 -6.19
CA LYS A 58 20.16 10.52 -6.79
C LYS A 58 21.37 9.98 -6.00
N LEU A 59 22.31 9.34 -6.70
CA LEU A 59 23.54 8.79 -6.13
C LEU A 59 24.73 9.74 -6.38
N PRO A 60 25.79 9.73 -5.54
CA PRO A 60 25.95 8.91 -4.34
C PRO A 60 25.13 9.43 -3.16
N MET A 61 24.59 8.52 -2.35
CA MET A 61 23.72 8.88 -1.22
C MET A 61 24.03 8.05 0.03
N VAL A 62 23.78 8.62 1.21
CA VAL A 62 23.85 7.93 2.51
C VAL A 62 22.48 7.31 2.82
N PRO A 63 22.32 5.98 2.87
CA PRO A 63 21.02 5.34 3.12
C PRO A 63 20.61 5.35 4.60
N SER A 64 19.52 4.62 4.90
CA SER A 64 18.87 4.47 6.21
C SER A 64 18.01 5.64 6.64
N HIS A 65 16.81 5.30 7.09
CA HIS A 65 15.79 6.22 7.55
C HIS A 65 15.32 5.92 8.98
N GLU A 66 16.10 5.13 9.73
CA GLU A 66 15.81 4.67 11.09
C GLU A 66 16.87 5.12 12.12
N PRO A 67 17.17 6.43 12.26
CA PRO A 67 18.19 6.94 13.18
C PRO A 67 17.77 6.96 14.66
N ALA A 68 18.70 6.59 15.53
CA ALA A 68 18.65 6.90 16.96
C ALA A 68 20.01 7.42 17.46
N GLY A 69 19.98 8.48 18.28
CA GLY A 69 21.21 9.07 18.76
C GLY A 69 21.06 10.23 19.72
N THR A 70 22.02 11.14 19.72
CA THR A 70 22.09 12.26 20.69
C THR A 70 22.19 13.59 19.97
N VAL A 71 21.41 14.59 20.41
CA VAL A 71 21.50 15.96 19.90
C VAL A 71 22.87 16.56 20.27
N VAL A 72 23.61 17.05 19.28
CA VAL A 72 24.92 17.69 19.47
C VAL A 72 24.94 19.17 19.10
N ARG A 73 23.95 19.65 18.35
CA ARG A 73 23.74 21.08 18.07
C ARG A 73 22.25 21.36 17.89
N VAL A 74 21.80 22.50 18.41
CA VAL A 74 20.42 22.99 18.30
C VAL A 74 20.47 24.33 17.57
N GLY A 75 19.67 24.49 16.52
CA GLY A 75 19.56 25.75 15.81
C GLY A 75 18.99 26.87 16.68
N ALA A 76 19.37 28.12 16.41
CA ALA A 76 19.04 29.27 17.26
C ALA A 76 17.53 29.62 17.34
N LYS A 77 16.74 29.18 16.35
CA LYS A 77 15.30 29.39 16.22
C LYS A 77 14.53 28.06 16.23
N CYS A 78 15.15 27.00 16.74
CA CYS A 78 14.51 25.70 16.86
C CYS A 78 13.30 25.79 17.78
N GLU A 79 12.13 25.34 17.32
CA GLU A 79 10.92 25.26 18.14
C GLU A 79 10.98 24.01 19.05
N GLY A 80 10.40 24.12 20.25
CA GLY A 80 10.41 23.06 21.27
C GLY A 80 11.59 23.14 22.25
N GLU A 81 11.53 22.31 23.30
CA GLU A 81 12.53 22.32 24.39
C GLU A 81 13.69 21.34 24.13
N TRP A 82 14.50 21.63 23.11
CA TRP A 82 15.65 20.80 22.73
C TRP A 82 16.96 21.24 23.37
N LYS A 83 17.78 20.28 23.81
CA LYS A 83 19.08 20.54 24.44
C LYS A 83 20.15 19.61 23.88
N VAL A 84 21.38 20.12 23.79
CA VAL A 84 22.55 19.27 23.54
C VAL A 84 22.63 18.20 24.62
N GLY A 85 22.77 16.93 24.22
CA GLY A 85 22.75 15.77 25.10
C GLY A 85 21.40 15.04 25.15
N ASP A 86 20.33 15.60 24.60
CA ASP A 86 19.04 14.90 24.51
C ASP A 86 19.19 13.62 23.68
N ARG A 87 18.72 12.48 24.23
CA ARG A 87 18.61 11.21 23.51
C ARG A 87 17.39 11.26 22.62
N VAL A 88 17.53 10.98 21.34
CA VAL A 88 16.48 11.16 20.35
C VAL A 88 16.40 10.03 19.33
N GLY A 89 15.18 9.76 18.87
CA GLY A 89 14.91 9.07 17.62
C GLY A 89 14.31 10.07 16.63
N VAL A 90 14.54 9.87 15.33
CA VAL A 90 14.10 10.82 14.29
C VAL A 90 13.33 10.09 13.21
N LEU A 91 12.10 10.51 12.92
CA LEU A 91 11.39 10.06 11.73
C LEU A 91 11.98 10.74 10.50
N ASN A 92 11.94 10.07 9.36
CA ASN A 92 12.70 10.46 8.17
C ASN A 92 12.18 11.71 7.41
N PHE A 93 11.09 12.32 7.86
CA PHE A 93 10.45 13.44 7.19
C PHE A 93 10.94 14.78 7.74
N LYS A 94 11.25 15.72 6.85
CA LYS A 94 11.65 17.08 7.21
C LYS A 94 10.96 18.12 6.34
N LYS A 95 10.93 19.37 6.83
CA LYS A 95 10.58 20.58 6.08
C LYS A 95 9.14 20.57 5.54
N SER A 96 8.21 20.94 6.41
CA SER A 96 6.86 21.32 5.97
C SER A 96 6.88 22.65 5.20
N CYS A 97 6.36 22.68 3.97
CA CYS A 97 6.32 23.91 3.17
C CYS A 97 5.25 24.91 3.64
N SER A 98 4.40 24.52 4.59
CA SER A 98 3.32 25.27 5.24
C SER A 98 2.12 25.67 4.38
N LYS A 99 2.20 25.49 3.06
CA LYS A 99 1.23 26.00 2.09
C LYS A 99 0.56 24.96 1.21
N CYS A 100 1.10 23.75 1.08
CA CYS A 100 0.52 22.70 0.21
C CYS A 100 -0.77 22.11 0.81
N PRO A 101 -1.61 21.43 0.01
CA PRO A 101 -2.81 20.73 0.49
C PRO A 101 -2.55 19.88 1.73
N GLY A 102 -1.50 19.06 1.73
CA GLY A 102 -1.20 18.19 2.88
C GLY A 102 -0.76 18.95 4.14
N CYS A 103 -0.06 20.08 4.01
CA CYS A 103 0.21 20.98 5.15
C CYS A 103 -1.06 21.63 5.71
N ARG A 104 -2.02 21.99 4.83
CA ARG A 104 -3.31 22.55 5.26
C ARG A 104 -4.19 21.50 5.94
N LEU A 105 -4.18 20.28 5.41
CA LEU A 105 -4.82 19.12 6.03
C LEU A 105 -4.23 18.86 7.42
N ALA A 106 -2.90 18.80 7.53
CA ALA A 106 -2.23 18.56 8.80
C ALA A 106 -2.61 19.59 9.88
N LYS A 107 -2.66 20.87 9.50
CA LYS A 107 -3.11 21.94 10.40
C LYS A 107 -4.54 21.76 10.88
N ARG A 108 -5.44 21.31 10.00
CA ARG A 108 -6.86 21.12 10.32
C ARG A 108 -7.08 19.90 11.22
N GLU A 109 -6.47 18.77 10.89
CA GLU A 109 -6.72 17.49 11.57
C GLU A 109 -5.87 17.33 12.84
N TYR A 110 -4.63 17.83 12.85
CA TYR A 110 -3.66 17.59 13.93
C TYR A 110 -3.20 18.88 14.64
N GLY A 111 -3.78 20.03 14.30
CA GLY A 111 -3.52 21.31 14.98
C GLY A 111 -2.14 21.94 14.70
N GLY A 112 -1.35 21.39 13.77
CA GLY A 112 0.01 21.84 13.49
C GLY A 112 0.52 21.45 12.12
N LEU A 113 1.70 21.93 11.76
CA LEU A 113 2.40 21.44 10.58
C LEU A 113 3.03 20.09 10.90
N ASP A 114 3.00 19.21 9.91
CA ASP A 114 3.56 17.87 10.03
C ASP A 114 4.23 17.48 8.71
N PRO A 115 5.57 17.34 8.70
CA PRO A 115 6.32 17.02 7.49
C PRO A 115 5.88 15.73 6.81
N ARG A 116 5.24 14.79 7.53
CA ARG A 116 4.73 13.52 6.97
C ARG A 116 3.73 13.75 5.84
N PHE A 117 2.90 14.78 5.97
CA PHE A 117 1.84 15.08 5.00
C PHE A 117 2.25 16.14 3.97
N CYS A 118 3.48 16.67 4.03
CA CYS A 118 3.90 17.72 3.10
C CYS A 118 4.31 17.15 1.73
N ASP A 119 3.72 17.64 0.65
CA ASP A 119 4.07 17.27 -0.73
C ASP A 119 5.51 17.62 -1.12
N SER A 120 6.10 18.64 -0.49
CA SER A 120 7.47 19.10 -0.73
C SER A 120 8.44 18.68 0.38
N ARG A 121 8.08 17.65 1.15
CA ARG A 121 8.91 17.15 2.26
C ARG A 121 10.23 16.60 1.77
N VAL A 122 11.24 16.69 2.64
CA VAL A 122 12.52 16.00 2.50
C VAL A 122 12.43 14.65 3.19
N THR A 123 12.89 13.59 2.51
CA THR A 123 12.88 12.20 3.02
C THR A 123 14.30 11.66 3.18
N ALA A 124 14.80 11.68 4.41
CA ALA A 124 16.11 11.15 4.78
C ALA A 124 16.18 9.64 4.52
N GLY A 125 17.29 9.16 3.96
CA GLY A 125 17.50 7.76 3.60
C GLY A 125 16.81 7.32 2.30
N PHE A 126 15.92 8.15 1.72
CA PHE A 126 15.22 7.87 0.46
C PHE A 126 15.73 8.75 -0.66
N GLN A 127 15.38 10.04 -0.66
CA GLN A 127 15.80 10.99 -1.71
C GLN A 127 16.95 11.89 -1.25
N HIS A 128 17.28 11.85 0.04
CA HIS A 128 18.29 12.68 0.68
C HIS A 128 19.13 11.85 1.66
N ASP A 129 20.33 12.32 1.99
CA ASP A 129 21.23 11.63 2.93
C ASP A 129 20.54 11.31 4.27
N GLY A 130 20.77 10.09 4.74
CA GLY A 130 20.15 9.48 5.91
C GLY A 130 21.14 9.09 7.00
N ALA A 131 20.84 7.98 7.68
CA ALA A 131 21.38 7.64 8.99
C ALA A 131 22.59 6.70 8.99
N PHE A 132 23.01 6.13 7.85
CA PHE A 132 24.28 5.40 7.75
C PHE A 132 25.50 6.36 7.71
N ALA A 133 25.52 7.31 8.63
CA ALA A 133 26.52 8.34 8.85
C ALA A 133 26.70 8.58 10.35
N GLU A 134 27.83 9.16 10.77
CA GLU A 134 28.02 9.52 12.18
C GLU A 134 27.15 10.70 12.63
N TYR A 135 26.71 11.56 11.70
CA TYR A 135 25.85 12.71 11.98
C TYR A 135 24.77 12.87 10.91
N MET A 136 23.59 13.32 11.33
CA MET A 136 22.46 13.59 10.45
C MET A 136 21.73 14.85 10.92
N VAL A 137 21.21 15.63 9.97
CA VAL A 137 20.35 16.78 10.28
C VAL A 137 18.92 16.28 10.48
N ALA A 138 18.30 16.67 11.59
CA ALA A 138 16.94 16.29 11.96
C ALA A 138 16.00 17.51 12.03
N ASP A 139 14.73 17.27 11.73
CA ASP A 139 13.67 18.26 11.91
C ASP A 139 13.06 18.09 13.32
N PRO A 140 12.97 19.15 14.13
CA PRO A 140 12.41 19.09 15.47
C PRO A 140 10.99 18.51 15.52
N ALA A 141 10.17 18.76 14.49
CA ALA A 141 8.76 18.35 14.46
C ALA A 141 8.58 16.83 14.32
N THR A 142 9.61 16.13 13.82
CA THR A 142 9.62 14.68 13.61
C THR A 142 10.68 13.97 14.46
N THR A 143 11.24 14.69 15.43
CA THR A 143 12.20 14.16 16.41
C THR A 143 11.48 13.88 17.72
N VAL A 144 11.79 12.76 18.36
CA VAL A 144 11.20 12.35 19.65
C VAL A 144 12.28 12.07 20.68
N LYS A 145 12.04 12.48 21.93
CA LYS A 145 12.96 12.16 23.04
C LYS A 145 12.83 10.69 23.44
N LEU A 146 13.96 10.05 23.69
CA LEU A 146 14.03 8.66 24.12
C LEU A 146 14.23 8.58 25.63
N PRO A 147 13.53 7.67 26.33
CA PRO A 147 13.76 7.44 27.75
C PRO A 147 15.16 6.83 27.98
N PRO A 148 15.81 7.06 29.13
CA PRO A 148 17.13 6.50 29.43
C PRO A 148 17.19 4.98 29.40
N SER A 149 16.07 4.31 29.66
CA SER A 149 15.94 2.85 29.68
C SER A 149 15.93 2.21 28.29
N LEU A 150 15.71 2.98 27.23
CA LEU A 150 15.66 2.47 25.86
C LEU A 150 17.02 2.66 25.18
N SER A 151 17.64 1.54 24.77
CA SER A 151 18.90 1.58 24.03
C SER A 151 18.70 2.20 22.64
N PHE A 152 19.76 2.72 22.03
CA PHE A 152 19.64 3.31 20.69
C PHE A 152 19.33 2.25 19.63
N GLU A 153 19.90 1.05 19.78
CA GLU A 153 19.68 -0.10 18.89
C GLU A 153 18.23 -0.56 18.92
N GLN A 154 17.58 -0.52 20.08
CA GLN A 154 16.15 -0.81 20.21
C GLN A 154 15.28 0.34 19.69
N ALA A 155 15.73 1.59 19.85
CA ALA A 155 14.98 2.77 19.41
C ALA A 155 14.98 2.96 17.89
N ALA A 156 16.08 2.65 17.20
CA ALA A 156 16.24 2.81 15.75
C ALA A 156 15.06 2.20 14.94
N PRO A 157 14.73 0.90 15.08
CA PRO A 157 13.61 0.31 14.34
C PRO A 157 12.24 0.89 14.73
N LEU A 158 12.12 1.54 15.89
CA LEU A 158 10.87 2.21 16.26
C LEU A 158 10.62 3.47 15.42
N MET A 159 11.65 4.05 14.80
CA MET A 159 11.51 5.25 13.96
C MET A 159 10.91 4.96 12.58
N CYS A 160 10.71 3.70 12.22
CA CYS A 160 9.95 3.30 11.04
C CYS A 160 8.88 2.27 11.42
N ALA A 161 9.28 1.03 11.72
CA ALA A 161 8.37 -0.06 12.03
C ALA A 161 7.49 0.28 13.25
N GLY A 162 8.08 0.78 14.33
CA GLY A 162 7.33 1.16 15.54
C GLY A 162 6.32 2.26 15.29
N ALA A 163 6.75 3.39 14.72
CA ALA A 163 5.86 4.53 14.42
C ALA A 163 4.72 4.14 13.46
N THR A 164 5.03 3.30 12.46
CA THR A 164 4.03 2.78 11.51
C THR A 164 2.98 1.94 12.22
N VAL A 165 3.42 0.98 13.03
CA VAL A 165 2.53 0.07 13.75
C VAL A 165 1.72 0.83 14.81
N TRP A 166 2.34 1.77 15.53
CA TRP A 166 1.65 2.59 16.51
C TRP A 166 0.54 3.44 15.86
N GLY A 167 0.86 4.14 14.77
CA GLY A 167 -0.13 4.94 14.04
C GLY A 167 -1.25 4.09 13.44
N ALA A 168 -0.95 2.87 12.98
CA ALA A 168 -1.97 1.93 12.51
C ALA A 168 -2.85 1.45 13.66
N LEU A 169 -2.26 1.07 14.80
CA LEU A 169 -2.99 0.62 15.98
C LEU A 169 -3.90 1.73 16.52
N GLU A 170 -3.41 2.96 16.65
CA GLU A 170 -4.19 4.10 17.16
C GLU A 170 -5.43 4.36 16.28
N LYS A 171 -5.26 4.38 14.95
CA LYS A 171 -6.38 4.55 14.02
C LYS A 171 -7.35 3.37 14.05
N ALA A 172 -6.81 2.16 13.99
CA ALA A 172 -7.58 0.93 13.96
C ALA A 172 -8.40 0.77 15.25
N THR A 173 -7.85 1.16 16.40
CA THR A 173 -8.50 1.00 17.70
C THR A 173 -9.29 2.23 18.15
N ASN A 174 -9.48 3.23 17.28
CA ASN A 174 -10.28 4.39 17.61
C ASN A 174 -11.72 3.98 17.94
N GLY A 175 -12.19 4.30 19.15
CA GLY A 175 -13.49 3.89 19.66
C GLY A 175 -13.52 2.54 20.39
N LEU A 176 -12.40 1.80 20.42
CA LEU A 176 -12.25 0.61 21.26
C LEU A 176 -11.77 0.97 22.67
N LYS A 177 -11.91 0.02 23.59
CA LYS A 177 -11.52 0.13 25.00
C LYS A 177 -10.59 -1.03 25.39
N PRO A 178 -9.74 -0.85 26.42
CA PRO A 178 -9.01 -1.97 27.01
C PRO A 178 -9.95 -3.14 27.34
N GLY A 179 -9.53 -4.36 27.00
CA GLY A 179 -10.37 -5.56 27.03
C GLY A 179 -11.00 -5.94 25.69
N ASP A 180 -11.14 -5.01 24.74
CA ASP A 180 -11.55 -5.34 23.37
C ASP A 180 -10.46 -6.12 22.64
N THR A 181 -10.84 -6.81 21.55
CA THR A 181 -9.96 -7.74 20.84
C THR A 181 -9.35 -7.12 19.58
N VAL A 182 -8.03 -7.27 19.43
CA VAL A 182 -7.26 -6.89 18.25
C VAL A 182 -6.57 -8.13 17.69
N ALA A 183 -6.68 -8.33 16.39
CA ALA A 183 -5.94 -9.36 15.67
C ALA A 183 -4.77 -8.72 14.91
N VAL A 184 -3.59 -9.29 15.07
CA VAL A 184 -2.39 -8.89 14.33
C VAL A 184 -2.06 -10.00 13.36
N VAL A 185 -2.19 -9.72 12.06
CA VAL A 185 -2.02 -10.70 11.00
C VAL A 185 -0.67 -10.52 10.31
N GLY A 186 0.15 -11.56 10.37
CA GLY A 186 1.52 -11.58 9.88
C GLY A 186 2.52 -11.14 10.95
N ILE A 187 3.17 -12.10 11.60
CA ILE A 187 4.14 -11.87 12.68
C ILE A 187 5.56 -11.87 12.10
N GLY A 188 5.91 -10.75 11.48
CA GLY A 188 7.27 -10.34 11.13
C GLY A 188 7.79 -9.26 12.08
N GLY A 189 8.73 -8.42 11.63
CA GLY A 189 9.27 -7.32 12.44
C GLY A 189 8.20 -6.35 12.94
N LEU A 190 7.28 -5.93 12.06
CA LEU A 190 6.19 -5.02 12.41
C LEU A 190 5.09 -5.74 13.23
N GLY A 191 4.64 -6.92 12.80
CA GLY A 191 3.62 -7.68 13.54
C GLY A 191 4.06 -8.04 14.96
N HIS A 192 5.35 -8.34 15.16
CA HIS A 192 5.91 -8.58 16.49
C HIS A 192 5.83 -7.33 17.40
N LEU A 193 6.02 -6.13 16.85
CA LEU A 193 5.78 -4.88 17.58
C LEU A 193 4.27 -4.64 17.79
N GLY A 194 3.44 -4.98 16.81
CA GLY A 194 1.98 -4.81 16.86
C GLY A 194 1.36 -5.61 17.99
N VAL A 195 1.79 -6.86 18.16
CA VAL A 195 1.38 -7.69 19.29
C VAL A 195 1.76 -7.04 20.61
N GLN A 196 3.00 -6.59 20.76
CA GLN A 196 3.47 -5.98 22.00
C GLN A 196 2.75 -4.67 22.32
N PHE A 197 2.55 -3.79 21.34
CA PHE A 197 1.85 -2.52 21.53
C PHE A 197 0.38 -2.74 21.88
N SER A 198 -0.30 -3.66 21.17
CA SER A 198 -1.69 -4.03 21.46
C SER A 198 -1.85 -4.56 22.89
N ARG A 199 -0.92 -5.42 23.34
CA ARG A 199 -0.91 -5.93 24.72
C ARG A 199 -0.62 -4.85 25.75
N ALA A 200 0.35 -3.98 25.47
CA ALA A 200 0.74 -2.89 26.36
C ALA A 200 -0.38 -1.86 26.58
N THR A 201 -1.27 -1.67 25.59
CA THR A 201 -2.44 -0.79 25.70
C THR A 201 -3.66 -1.46 26.34
N GLY A 202 -3.55 -2.75 26.71
CA GLY A 202 -4.58 -3.48 27.45
C GLY A 202 -5.61 -4.17 26.58
N PHE A 203 -5.37 -4.31 25.27
CA PHE A 203 -6.24 -5.12 24.41
C PHE A 203 -6.00 -6.62 24.61
N ARG A 204 -7.05 -7.39 24.32
CA ARG A 204 -6.92 -8.82 24.08
C ARG A 204 -6.31 -8.99 22.69
N THR A 205 -5.21 -9.72 22.57
CA THR A 205 -4.45 -9.76 21.31
C THR A 205 -4.40 -11.17 20.76
N ILE A 206 -4.84 -11.31 19.52
CA ILE A 206 -4.67 -12.53 18.72
C ILE A 206 -3.50 -12.31 17.77
N ALA A 207 -2.50 -13.20 17.79
CA ALA A 207 -1.43 -13.22 16.82
C ALA A 207 -1.71 -14.29 15.77
N VAL A 208 -1.74 -13.91 14.49
CA VAL A 208 -2.09 -14.80 13.39
C VAL A 208 -0.92 -14.89 12.43
N ASP A 209 -0.36 -16.09 12.21
CA ASP A 209 0.66 -16.31 11.18
C ASP A 209 0.55 -17.75 10.64
N SER A 210 0.69 -17.90 9.32
CA SER A 210 0.71 -19.23 8.69
C SER A 210 2.03 -19.97 8.95
N ARG A 211 3.11 -19.24 9.24
CA ARG A 211 4.44 -19.80 9.47
C ARG A 211 4.65 -20.17 10.93
N PRO A 212 5.16 -21.37 11.24
CA PRO A 212 5.55 -21.74 12.60
C PRO A 212 6.51 -20.74 13.25
N GLU A 213 7.46 -20.18 12.49
CA GLU A 213 8.45 -19.25 13.01
C GLU A 213 7.83 -17.90 13.41
N GLY A 214 6.82 -17.42 12.67
CA GLY A 214 6.09 -16.21 13.03
C GLY A 214 5.28 -16.41 14.31
N ARG A 215 4.62 -17.56 14.44
CA ARG A 215 3.89 -17.94 15.66
C ARG A 215 4.83 -18.11 16.87
N GLN A 216 6.00 -18.70 16.66
CA GLN A 216 7.03 -18.80 17.68
C GLN A 216 7.50 -17.40 18.10
N LEU A 217 7.85 -16.53 17.14
CA LEU A 217 8.27 -15.15 17.38
C LEU A 217 7.21 -14.34 18.16
N ALA A 218 5.92 -14.59 17.95
CA ALA A 218 4.84 -13.96 18.70
C ALA A 218 4.94 -14.26 20.22
N THR A 219 5.48 -15.42 20.58
CA THR A 219 5.55 -15.91 21.97
C THR A 219 6.93 -15.76 22.61
N GLU A 220 7.97 -15.45 21.83
CA GLU A 220 9.35 -15.24 22.25
C GLU A 220 9.61 -13.84 22.84
N VAL A 221 8.59 -13.23 23.44
CA VAL A 221 8.73 -11.98 24.18
C VAL A 221 9.12 -12.30 25.63
N SER A 222 10.19 -11.70 26.14
CA SER A 222 10.70 -11.97 27.49
C SER A 222 9.71 -11.54 28.58
N ASN A 223 8.95 -10.47 28.34
CA ASN A 223 7.87 -10.04 29.22
C ASN A 223 6.57 -10.80 28.90
N PRO A 224 6.07 -11.69 29.78
CA PRO A 224 4.86 -12.46 29.52
C PRO A 224 3.61 -11.59 29.33
N ALA A 225 3.56 -10.40 29.93
CA ALA A 225 2.42 -9.49 29.78
C ALA A 225 2.25 -8.97 28.35
N LEU A 226 3.33 -8.99 27.56
CA LEU A 226 3.34 -8.51 26.17
C LEU A 226 3.15 -9.62 25.14
N LYS A 227 2.93 -10.87 25.59
CA LYS A 227 2.60 -12.00 24.73
C LYS A 227 1.13 -11.91 24.30
N PRO A 228 0.77 -12.42 23.11
CA PRO A 228 -0.61 -12.48 22.68
C PRO A 228 -1.39 -13.45 23.58
N ASP A 229 -2.70 -13.25 23.70
CA ASP A 229 -3.59 -14.13 24.45
C ASP A 229 -3.96 -15.38 23.66
N LEU A 230 -3.91 -15.30 22.32
CA LEU A 230 -4.16 -16.40 21.40
C LEU A 230 -3.18 -16.34 20.23
N VAL A 231 -2.67 -17.50 19.82
CA VAL A 231 -1.82 -17.64 18.63
C VAL A 231 -2.51 -18.59 17.67
N ILE A 232 -2.77 -18.12 16.46
CA ILE A 232 -3.51 -18.83 15.44
C ILE A 232 -2.59 -19.20 14.28
N ASP A 233 -2.60 -20.47 13.93
CA ASP A 233 -2.16 -20.92 12.61
C ASP A 233 -3.28 -20.63 11.61
N SER A 234 -3.10 -19.62 10.75
CA SER A 234 -4.12 -19.27 9.76
C SER A 234 -4.36 -20.35 8.71
N THR A 235 -3.52 -21.38 8.65
CA THR A 235 -3.72 -22.55 7.79
C THR A 235 -4.54 -23.65 8.45
N SER A 236 -4.75 -23.57 9.77
CA SER A 236 -5.60 -24.52 10.50
C SER A 236 -7.05 -24.38 10.02
N PRO A 237 -7.75 -25.49 9.71
CA PRO A 237 -9.18 -25.45 9.41
C PRO A 237 -10.01 -24.96 10.60
N ASP A 238 -9.46 -25.04 11.82
CA ASP A 238 -10.10 -24.57 13.05
C ASP A 238 -9.79 -23.10 13.38
N ALA A 239 -8.94 -22.41 12.62
CA ALA A 239 -8.47 -21.05 12.92
C ALA A 239 -9.62 -20.06 13.19
N THR A 240 -10.61 -20.03 12.29
CA THR A 240 -11.77 -19.14 12.43
C THR A 240 -12.62 -19.50 13.64
N LYS A 241 -12.77 -20.81 13.91
CA LYS A 241 -13.52 -21.31 15.06
C LYS A 241 -12.83 -20.89 16.37
N GLU A 242 -11.52 -21.05 16.47
CA GLU A 242 -10.73 -20.65 17.64
C GLU A 242 -10.80 -19.12 17.88
N ILE A 243 -10.73 -18.31 16.82
CA ILE A 243 -10.91 -16.85 16.92
C ILE A 243 -12.33 -16.51 17.39
N PHE A 244 -13.34 -17.18 16.84
CA PHE A 244 -14.74 -16.96 17.20
C PHE A 244 -15.02 -17.33 18.66
N GLU A 245 -14.51 -18.48 19.11
CA GLU A 245 -14.60 -18.93 20.50
C GLU A 245 -13.89 -17.96 21.44
N PHE A 246 -12.67 -17.51 21.09
CA PHE A 246 -11.93 -16.53 21.87
C PHE A 246 -12.67 -15.20 21.97
N THR A 247 -13.31 -14.74 20.90
CA THR A 247 -14.09 -13.50 20.88
C THR A 247 -15.49 -13.65 21.47
N ASN A 248 -15.76 -14.71 22.26
CA ASN A 248 -17.06 -15.01 22.87
C ASN A 248 -18.22 -15.10 21.85
N GLY A 249 -17.91 -15.55 20.64
CA GLY A 249 -18.88 -15.66 19.55
C GLY A 249 -19.22 -14.35 18.84
N GLU A 250 -18.49 -13.26 19.10
CA GLU A 250 -18.71 -12.00 18.40
C GLU A 250 -18.03 -11.96 17.04
N GLY A 251 -16.90 -12.67 16.86
CA GLY A 251 -16.10 -12.64 15.63
C GLY A 251 -15.48 -11.27 15.29
N LYS A 252 -15.60 -10.29 16.19
CA LYS A 252 -15.09 -8.93 16.02
C LYS A 252 -13.66 -8.86 16.56
N ALA A 253 -12.70 -8.82 15.64
CA ALA A 253 -11.35 -8.39 15.92
C ALA A 253 -10.94 -7.39 14.84
N ILE A 254 -10.35 -6.28 15.24
CA ILE A 254 -9.79 -5.33 14.27
C ILE A 254 -8.47 -5.90 13.77
N ASP A 255 -8.36 -6.04 12.45
CA ASP A 255 -7.21 -6.61 11.76
C ASP A 255 -6.15 -5.54 11.44
N LEU A 256 -4.94 -5.77 11.94
CA LEU A 256 -3.72 -5.10 11.50
C LEU A 256 -2.97 -6.03 10.53
N ALA A 257 -3.30 -5.91 9.23
CA ALA A 257 -2.72 -6.75 8.17
C ALA A 257 -1.46 -6.14 7.53
N GLN A 258 -0.48 -7.00 7.22
CA GLN A 258 0.70 -6.66 6.41
C GLN A 258 0.59 -7.25 5.00
N THR A 259 0.66 -6.42 3.95
CA THR A 259 0.76 -6.88 2.56
C THR A 259 2.11 -6.46 1.93
N LYS A 260 2.69 -7.34 1.11
CA LYS A 260 3.88 -7.03 0.29
C LYS A 260 3.47 -6.16 -0.90
N SER A 261 4.17 -5.06 -1.13
CA SER A 261 4.09 -4.29 -2.39
C SER A 261 4.86 -4.99 -3.51
N CYS A 262 4.19 -5.34 -4.60
CA CYS A 262 4.84 -5.80 -5.84
C CYS A 262 5.23 -4.60 -6.72
N GLY A 263 6.51 -4.45 -7.05
CA GLY A 263 7.02 -3.40 -7.95
C GLY A 263 6.91 -3.77 -9.43
N PHE A 264 6.60 -2.77 -10.25
CA PHE A 264 6.64 -2.81 -11.72
C PHE A 264 7.77 -1.87 -12.20
N SER A 265 8.49 -2.24 -13.27
CA SER A 265 9.46 -1.38 -13.96
C SER A 265 8.97 -1.09 -15.38
N PRO A 266 9.13 0.15 -15.86
CA PRO A 266 9.23 0.41 -17.29
C PRO A 266 10.57 1.07 -17.64
N ASP A 267 11.18 0.57 -18.70
CA ASP A 267 12.17 1.26 -19.51
C ASP A 267 11.61 1.25 -20.93
N ASP A 268 11.48 2.40 -21.57
CA ASP A 268 12.15 2.69 -22.84
C ASP A 268 11.87 4.13 -23.28
N SER A 269 12.86 4.73 -23.93
CA SER A 269 12.89 6.09 -24.43
C SER A 269 12.81 6.08 -25.96
N SER A 270 11.87 6.81 -26.55
CA SER A 270 12.08 7.42 -27.88
C SER A 270 11.07 8.53 -28.11
N GLY A 271 11.59 9.70 -28.48
CA GLY A 271 10.80 10.83 -28.92
C GLY A 271 10.64 10.81 -30.44
N GLU A 272 9.41 11.00 -30.91
CA GLU A 272 9.08 11.57 -32.21
C GLU A 272 7.64 12.11 -32.16
N ALA A 273 7.46 13.34 -32.64
CA ALA A 273 6.19 14.05 -32.62
C ALA A 273 5.27 13.54 -33.75
N LEU A 274 4.02 13.19 -33.42
CA LEU A 274 2.99 12.78 -34.37
C LEU A 274 1.87 13.83 -34.44
N ASN A 275 1.31 14.01 -35.64
CA ASN A 275 0.23 14.96 -35.93
C ASN A 275 -1.06 14.55 -35.20
N SER A 276 -1.40 15.27 -34.14
CA SER A 276 -2.64 15.09 -33.39
C SER A 276 -3.89 15.56 -34.19
N PRO A 277 -4.99 14.79 -34.24
CA PRO A 277 -6.27 15.17 -34.83
C PRO A 277 -7.12 16.06 -33.92
N VAL A 278 -6.68 16.31 -32.68
CA VAL A 278 -7.28 17.30 -31.79
C VAL A 278 -7.14 18.67 -32.42
N LYS A 279 -8.24 19.43 -32.52
CA LYS A 279 -8.29 20.77 -33.11
C LYS A 279 -8.46 21.83 -32.02
N LYS A 280 -8.03 23.06 -32.32
CA LYS A 280 -8.35 24.21 -31.48
C LYS A 280 -9.87 24.44 -31.50
N GLY A 281 -10.49 24.51 -30.33
CA GLY A 281 -11.95 24.62 -30.19
C GLY A 281 -12.64 23.36 -29.66
N ASP A 282 -11.99 22.18 -29.74
CA ASP A 282 -12.62 20.92 -29.31
C ASP A 282 -12.91 20.93 -27.80
N ALA A 283 -12.02 21.52 -27.01
CA ALA A 283 -12.21 21.68 -25.58
C ALA A 283 -13.42 22.58 -25.30
N GLU A 284 -13.50 23.73 -25.96
CA GLU A 284 -14.61 24.68 -25.83
C GLU A 284 -15.96 24.09 -26.22
N GLU A 285 -16.00 23.28 -27.27
CA GLU A 285 -17.21 22.58 -27.71
C GLU A 285 -17.70 21.59 -26.65
N LEU A 286 -16.77 20.87 -26.00
CA LEU A 286 -17.06 19.96 -24.90
C LEU A 286 -17.61 20.69 -23.66
N PHE A 287 -16.98 21.80 -23.25
CA PHE A 287 -17.46 22.57 -22.08
C PHE A 287 -18.81 23.25 -22.33
N LYS A 288 -19.12 23.55 -23.60
CA LYS A 288 -20.39 24.16 -23.99
C LYS A 288 -21.58 23.24 -23.72
N GLU A 289 -21.43 21.93 -23.82
CA GLU A 289 -22.47 20.94 -23.47
C GLU A 289 -22.86 21.02 -21.98
N PHE A 290 -21.94 21.46 -21.14
CA PHE A 290 -22.15 21.66 -19.70
C PHE A 290 -22.54 23.09 -19.33
N GLY A 291 -22.78 23.97 -20.33
CA GLY A 291 -23.08 25.38 -20.13
C GLY A 291 -21.89 26.21 -19.60
N LEU A 292 -20.66 25.69 -19.73
CA LEU A 292 -19.43 26.32 -19.28
C LEU A 292 -18.61 26.81 -20.47
N GLY A 293 -17.68 27.73 -20.23
CA GLY A 293 -16.73 28.22 -21.23
C GLY A 293 -15.30 28.20 -20.70
N ILE A 294 -14.34 28.05 -21.61
CA ILE A 294 -12.91 28.17 -21.30
C ILE A 294 -12.53 29.64 -21.38
N HIS A 295 -11.71 30.10 -20.43
CA HIS A 295 -11.16 31.45 -20.49
C HIS A 295 -10.20 31.56 -21.69
N PRO A 296 -10.28 32.59 -22.56
CA PRO A 296 -9.52 32.66 -23.84
C PRO A 296 -8.00 32.58 -23.75
N LYS A 297 -7.44 32.70 -22.53
CA LYS A 297 -6.01 32.63 -22.25
C LYS A 297 -5.52 31.19 -22.12
N ASP A 298 -6.45 30.29 -21.77
CA ASP A 298 -6.15 28.92 -21.38
C ASP A 298 -6.51 27.94 -22.52
N THR A 299 -7.21 28.42 -23.55
CA THR A 299 -7.60 27.68 -24.76
C THR A 299 -6.43 26.92 -25.39
N ASP A 300 -5.28 27.58 -25.54
CA ASP A 300 -4.11 26.98 -26.17
C ASP A 300 -3.47 25.89 -25.28
N ASP A 301 -3.53 26.05 -23.95
CA ASP A 301 -3.04 25.06 -22.99
C ASP A 301 -3.93 23.81 -22.98
N TYR A 302 -5.26 23.98 -22.99
CA TYR A 302 -6.21 22.87 -23.08
C TYR A 302 -6.09 22.11 -24.40
N HIS A 303 -5.91 22.83 -25.50
CA HIS A 303 -5.65 22.21 -26.79
C HIS A 303 -4.36 21.38 -26.78
N MET A 304 -3.27 21.94 -26.23
CA MET A 304 -1.98 21.23 -26.12
C MET A 304 -2.09 20.00 -25.21
N LEU A 305 -2.82 20.09 -24.10
CA LEU A 305 -3.10 18.97 -23.19
C LEU A 305 -3.89 17.86 -23.89
N LEU A 306 -4.97 18.19 -24.58
CA LEU A 306 -5.79 17.21 -25.29
C LEU A 306 -5.03 16.57 -26.44
N ALA A 307 -4.25 17.35 -27.19
CA ALA A 307 -3.39 16.83 -28.24
C ALA A 307 -2.34 15.86 -27.68
N ALA A 308 -1.68 16.22 -26.58
CA ALA A 308 -0.70 15.36 -25.92
C ALA A 308 -1.33 14.06 -25.39
N VAL A 309 -2.54 14.14 -24.81
CA VAL A 309 -3.28 12.95 -24.34
C VAL A 309 -3.65 12.04 -25.51
N HIS A 310 -4.11 12.61 -26.61
CA HIS A 310 -4.40 11.85 -27.83
C HIS A 310 -3.15 11.19 -28.40
N ASP A 311 -2.05 11.92 -28.51
CA ASP A 311 -0.79 11.40 -29.07
C ASP A 311 -0.23 10.27 -28.20
N CYS A 312 -0.35 10.39 -26.87
CA CYS A 312 -0.02 9.29 -25.95
C CYS A 312 -0.91 8.07 -26.16
N ALA A 313 -2.23 8.27 -26.38
CA ALA A 313 -3.17 7.18 -26.62
C ALA A 313 -2.92 6.49 -27.97
N GLU A 314 -2.70 7.24 -29.05
CA GLU A 314 -2.35 6.69 -30.37
C GLU A 314 -0.99 6.02 -30.36
N GLN A 315 0.02 6.54 -29.66
CA GLN A 315 1.27 5.81 -29.45
C GLN A 315 1.01 4.47 -28.76
N LEU A 316 0.25 4.45 -27.67
CA LEU A 316 -0.12 3.22 -26.96
C LEU A 316 -0.88 2.22 -27.84
N LEU A 317 -1.78 2.69 -28.69
CA LEU A 317 -2.60 1.86 -29.59
C LEU A 317 -1.85 1.41 -30.85
N SER A 318 -0.87 2.19 -31.31
CA SER A 318 -0.03 1.90 -32.48
C SER A 318 1.22 1.07 -32.13
N LEU A 319 1.56 0.93 -30.84
CA LEU A 319 2.49 -0.09 -30.39
C LEU A 319 1.98 -1.45 -30.92
N PRO A 320 2.83 -2.21 -31.63
CA PRO A 320 2.43 -3.54 -32.08
C PRO A 320 1.99 -4.31 -30.84
N HIS A 321 0.78 -4.90 -30.88
CA HIS A 321 0.22 -5.62 -29.75
C HIS A 321 1.32 -6.42 -29.09
N TYR A 322 1.72 -5.99 -27.89
CA TYR A 322 2.77 -6.66 -27.16
C TYR A 322 2.17 -7.97 -26.66
N GLN A 323 2.23 -8.97 -27.53
CA GLN A 323 2.08 -10.35 -27.19
C GLN A 323 3.50 -10.78 -26.79
N PRO A 324 3.83 -10.83 -25.50
CA PRO A 324 5.15 -11.31 -25.08
C PRO A 324 5.34 -12.67 -25.73
N VAL A 325 6.35 -12.83 -26.60
CA VAL A 325 6.67 -14.12 -27.22
C VAL A 325 6.87 -15.08 -26.04
N PRO A 326 5.93 -16.00 -25.80
CA PRO A 326 5.93 -16.70 -24.54
C PRO A 326 7.18 -17.57 -24.51
N HIS A 327 7.88 -17.59 -23.38
CA HIS A 327 8.83 -18.66 -23.13
C HIS A 327 8.05 -19.98 -23.03
N LEU A 328 7.79 -20.62 -24.17
CA LEU A 328 6.95 -21.84 -24.30
C LEU A 328 7.51 -23.04 -23.53
N LYS A 329 8.77 -22.96 -23.07
CA LYS A 329 9.40 -23.94 -22.18
C LYS A 329 9.26 -23.62 -20.69
N LYS A 330 9.06 -22.35 -20.33
CA LYS A 330 9.07 -21.86 -18.92
C LYS A 330 7.66 -21.60 -18.39
N CYS A 331 6.74 -21.16 -19.26
CA CYS A 331 5.33 -20.93 -18.94
C CYS A 331 4.45 -21.35 -20.12
N LEU A 332 3.99 -22.60 -20.13
CA LEU A 332 3.02 -23.12 -21.11
C LEU A 332 1.67 -22.41 -20.93
N ARG A 333 1.15 -21.83 -22.01
CA ARG A 333 -0.12 -21.12 -22.08
C ARG A 333 -1.01 -21.77 -23.14
N GLU A 334 -2.27 -22.02 -22.81
CA GLU A 334 -3.28 -22.60 -23.69
C GLU A 334 -4.54 -21.72 -23.67
N ASN A 335 -5.30 -21.68 -24.78
CA ASN A 335 -6.61 -21.00 -24.90
C ASN A 335 -6.63 -19.50 -24.56
N VAL A 336 -5.64 -18.73 -25.01
CA VAL A 336 -5.66 -17.26 -24.90
C VAL A 336 -6.52 -16.69 -26.02
N ARG A 337 -7.72 -16.18 -25.68
CA ARG A 337 -8.54 -15.40 -26.61
C ARG A 337 -9.18 -14.20 -25.90
N LEU A 338 -9.42 -13.15 -26.67
CA LEU A 338 -10.28 -12.06 -26.22
C LEU A 338 -11.71 -12.58 -26.03
N PRO A 339 -12.49 -11.99 -25.11
CA PRO A 339 -13.92 -12.25 -25.06
C PRO A 339 -14.56 -11.86 -26.39
N SER A 340 -15.49 -12.66 -26.89
CA SER A 340 -16.26 -12.33 -28.09
C SER A 340 -17.12 -11.10 -27.84
N ASP A 341 -17.59 -10.46 -28.91
CA ASP A 341 -18.48 -9.30 -28.81
C ASP A 341 -19.75 -9.61 -27.98
N LEU A 342 -20.18 -10.87 -28.00
CA LEU A 342 -21.29 -11.40 -27.20
C LEU A 342 -20.96 -11.44 -25.69
N GLU A 343 -19.70 -11.70 -25.34
CA GLU A 343 -19.18 -11.67 -23.95
C GLU A 343 -18.91 -10.24 -23.46
N GLN A 344 -18.93 -9.24 -24.37
CA GLN A 344 -18.74 -7.82 -24.06
C GLN A 344 -20.03 -6.98 -24.12
N ALA A 345 -21.19 -7.60 -24.38
CA ALA A 345 -22.45 -6.91 -24.64
C ALA A 345 -23.09 -6.18 -23.43
N PHE A 346 -22.47 -6.22 -22.25
CA PHE A 346 -22.97 -5.53 -21.05
C PHE A 346 -22.04 -4.37 -20.73
N GLU A 347 -22.44 -3.16 -21.14
CA GLU A 347 -21.66 -1.91 -21.34
C GLU A 347 -20.78 -1.39 -20.17
N HIS A 348 -20.50 -2.15 -19.11
CA HIS A 348 -19.69 -1.69 -17.97
C HIS A 348 -18.72 -2.73 -17.35
N ALA A 349 -18.28 -3.77 -18.07
CA ALA A 349 -17.26 -4.68 -17.54
C ALA A 349 -16.28 -5.24 -18.59
N TRP A 350 -14.98 -5.18 -18.30
CA TRP A 350 -13.93 -5.86 -19.06
C TRP A 350 -13.45 -7.09 -18.29
N ALA A 351 -13.95 -8.28 -18.66
CA ALA A 351 -13.47 -9.55 -18.12
C ALA A 351 -12.50 -10.23 -19.10
N HIS A 352 -11.39 -10.78 -18.61
CA HIS A 352 -10.47 -11.61 -19.41
C HIS A 352 -10.45 -13.02 -18.84
N LYS A 353 -10.43 -14.05 -19.70
CA LYS A 353 -10.27 -15.46 -19.30
C LYS A 353 -8.89 -15.96 -19.74
N PHE A 354 -8.06 -16.39 -18.80
CA PHE A 354 -6.78 -17.04 -19.08
C PHE A 354 -6.49 -18.14 -18.04
N LEU A 355 -5.72 -19.15 -18.47
CA LEU A 355 -5.29 -20.25 -17.62
C LEU A 355 -3.76 -20.20 -17.45
N ILE A 356 -3.27 -20.06 -16.22
CA ILE A 356 -1.84 -20.04 -15.90
C ILE A 356 -1.47 -21.36 -15.21
N LYS A 357 -0.48 -22.08 -15.76
CA LYS A 357 0.09 -23.29 -15.17
C LYS A 357 1.54 -23.01 -14.76
N GLY A 358 1.80 -22.93 -13.46
CA GLY A 358 3.13 -22.59 -12.94
C GLY A 358 4.10 -23.78 -12.85
N ASP A 359 5.37 -23.44 -12.76
CA ASP A 359 6.51 -24.34 -12.58
C ASP A 359 6.64 -24.77 -11.11
N LYS A 360 6.73 -26.09 -10.89
CA LYS A 360 6.84 -26.72 -9.56
C LYS A 360 8.15 -26.36 -8.83
N ASN A 361 9.14 -25.82 -9.55
CA ASN A 361 10.46 -25.49 -9.03
C ASN A 361 10.79 -23.98 -9.10
N GLY A 362 9.79 -23.12 -9.33
CA GLY A 362 9.99 -21.67 -9.51
C GLY A 362 10.15 -20.86 -8.20
N ALA A 363 10.81 -19.70 -8.30
CA ALA A 363 11.29 -18.88 -7.18
C ALA A 363 10.23 -18.04 -6.40
N LEU A 364 8.94 -18.31 -6.54
CA LEU A 364 7.87 -17.55 -5.88
C LEU A 364 7.51 -18.13 -4.50
N ARG A 365 8.43 -18.03 -3.52
CA ARG A 365 8.16 -18.37 -2.11
C ARG A 365 7.57 -17.17 -1.36
N GLY A 366 6.33 -17.29 -0.91
CA GLY A 366 5.63 -16.29 -0.09
C GLY A 366 4.32 -15.74 -0.68
N ALA A 367 3.63 -16.51 -1.52
CA ALA A 367 2.28 -16.22 -1.98
C ALA A 367 1.25 -17.06 -1.20
N ILE A 368 0.03 -16.55 -1.02
CA ILE A 368 -1.11 -17.39 -0.65
C ILE A 368 -1.22 -18.50 -1.69
N GLU A 369 -1.32 -19.75 -1.25
CA GLU A 369 -1.36 -20.90 -2.15
C GLU A 369 -2.73 -21.02 -2.83
N ASN A 370 -2.71 -21.39 -4.10
CA ASN A 370 -3.91 -21.66 -4.86
C ASN A 370 -4.58 -22.92 -4.30
N PRO A 371 -5.86 -22.86 -3.89
CA PRO A 371 -6.52 -23.97 -3.21
C PRO A 371 -6.73 -25.19 -4.11
N HIS A 372 -6.70 -25.02 -5.43
CA HIS A 372 -6.79 -26.12 -6.38
C HIS A 372 -5.42 -26.74 -6.69
N LYS A 373 -4.32 -26.00 -6.47
CA LYS A 373 -2.94 -26.47 -6.66
C LYS A 373 -1.97 -25.75 -5.71
N GLY A 374 -1.72 -26.35 -4.55
CA GLY A 374 -0.95 -25.73 -3.45
C GLY A 374 0.42 -25.15 -3.83
N VAL A 375 1.13 -25.71 -4.82
CA VAL A 375 2.42 -25.13 -5.24
C VAL A 375 2.33 -23.84 -6.08
N HIS A 376 1.11 -23.37 -6.38
CA HIS A 376 0.84 -22.20 -7.21
C HIS A 376 0.36 -21.01 -6.38
N SER A 377 0.67 -19.79 -6.80
CA SER A 377 0.21 -18.56 -6.16
C SER A 377 -1.27 -18.27 -6.46
N ALA A 378 -2.01 -17.83 -5.46
CA ALA A 378 -3.34 -17.24 -5.55
C ALA A 378 -3.32 -15.78 -6.03
N GLY A 379 -2.19 -15.06 -5.89
CA GLY A 379 -1.82 -13.74 -6.45
C GLY A 379 -2.71 -12.50 -6.18
N GLY A 380 -2.13 -11.30 -6.22
CA GLY A 380 -2.81 -10.03 -5.90
C GLY A 380 -3.08 -9.81 -4.39
N SER A 381 -3.57 -8.63 -4.01
CA SER A 381 -3.81 -8.32 -2.57
C SER A 381 -5.06 -8.99 -1.99
N THR A 382 -6.08 -9.30 -2.81
CA THR A 382 -7.24 -10.12 -2.39
C THR A 382 -6.98 -11.63 -2.56
N SER A 383 -5.71 -12.06 -2.57
CA SER A 383 -5.34 -13.48 -2.71
C SER A 383 -5.88 -14.37 -1.60
N GLY A 384 -5.95 -13.87 -0.36
CA GLY A 384 -6.58 -14.59 0.76
C GLY A 384 -8.07 -14.82 0.51
N GLY A 385 -8.81 -13.78 0.13
CA GLY A 385 -10.24 -13.88 -0.18
C GLY A 385 -10.51 -14.82 -1.35
N ALA A 386 -9.69 -14.78 -2.40
CA ALA A 386 -9.85 -15.67 -3.54
C ALA A 386 -9.53 -17.12 -3.23
N ALA A 387 -8.50 -17.39 -2.43
CA ALA A 387 -8.18 -18.75 -2.01
C ALA A 387 -9.28 -19.34 -1.12
N LEU A 388 -9.89 -18.55 -0.23
CA LEU A 388 -11.01 -18.99 0.61
C LEU A 388 -12.29 -19.24 -0.21
N VAL A 389 -12.60 -18.37 -1.17
CA VAL A 389 -13.74 -18.55 -2.08
C VAL A 389 -13.55 -19.77 -2.98
N ALA A 390 -12.39 -19.90 -3.65
CA ALA A 390 -12.08 -21.05 -4.49
C ALA A 390 -11.98 -22.37 -3.71
N GLY A 391 -11.49 -22.30 -2.47
CA GLY A 391 -11.44 -23.44 -1.54
C GLY A 391 -12.81 -23.85 -0.99
N GLY A 392 -13.87 -23.09 -1.28
CA GLY A 392 -15.23 -23.36 -0.78
C GLY A 392 -15.38 -23.10 0.72
N VAL A 393 -14.48 -22.32 1.32
CA VAL A 393 -14.49 -21.94 2.74
C VAL A 393 -15.48 -20.80 2.99
N MET A 394 -15.68 -19.94 2.00
CA MET A 394 -16.70 -18.88 2.02
C MET A 394 -17.30 -18.68 0.64
N ASP A 395 -18.55 -18.23 0.58
CA ASP A 395 -19.25 -18.05 -0.69
C ASP A 395 -18.84 -16.76 -1.42
N LEU A 396 -18.42 -15.74 -0.66
CA LEU A 396 -18.15 -14.39 -1.14
C LEU A 396 -16.95 -13.77 -0.41
N ALA A 397 -16.17 -12.96 -1.13
CA ALA A 397 -15.21 -12.01 -0.59
C ALA A 397 -15.51 -10.60 -1.13
N ILE A 398 -15.13 -9.58 -0.36
CA ILE A 398 -15.02 -8.21 -0.84
C ILE A 398 -13.53 -7.89 -0.90
N GLY A 399 -13.07 -7.35 -2.01
CA GLY A 399 -11.69 -6.93 -2.20
C GLY A 399 -11.60 -5.50 -2.69
N THR A 400 -10.37 -5.02 -2.80
CA THR A 400 -10.05 -3.74 -3.44
C THR A 400 -9.27 -3.98 -4.72
N ASP A 401 -9.48 -3.18 -5.76
CA ASP A 401 -8.82 -3.33 -7.06
C ASP A 401 -8.31 -2.00 -7.60
N GLN A 402 -7.09 -1.63 -7.19
CA GLN A 402 -6.34 -0.52 -7.77
C GLN A 402 -5.54 -0.95 -9.02
N GLY A 403 -4.91 -2.12 -8.94
CA GLY A 403 -4.01 -2.64 -9.99
C GLY A 403 -4.33 -4.06 -10.45
N GLY A 404 -5.56 -4.53 -10.28
CA GLY A 404 -5.97 -5.92 -10.53
C GLY A 404 -6.16 -6.74 -9.26
N SER A 405 -6.22 -6.11 -8.10
CA SER A 405 -6.21 -6.78 -6.80
C SER A 405 -7.44 -7.60 -6.45
N ILE A 406 -8.53 -7.53 -7.24
CA ILE A 406 -9.66 -8.49 -7.22
C ILE A 406 -9.54 -9.46 -8.40
N ARG A 407 -9.27 -8.93 -9.60
CA ARG A 407 -9.28 -9.69 -10.86
C ARG A 407 -8.14 -10.69 -11.00
N VAL A 408 -6.93 -10.32 -10.62
CA VAL A 408 -5.74 -11.20 -10.60
C VAL A 408 -5.96 -12.40 -9.67
N PRO A 409 -6.37 -12.19 -8.40
CA PRO A 409 -6.61 -13.32 -7.51
C PRO A 409 -7.72 -14.24 -7.98
N ALA A 410 -8.82 -13.66 -8.45
CA ALA A 410 -9.95 -14.43 -8.95
C ALA A 410 -9.55 -15.29 -10.15
N SER A 411 -8.82 -14.72 -11.11
CA SER A 411 -8.35 -15.45 -12.29
C SER A 411 -7.37 -16.57 -11.93
N LEU A 412 -6.49 -16.36 -10.95
CA LEU A 412 -5.55 -17.39 -10.54
C LEU A 412 -6.27 -18.52 -9.82
N CYS A 413 -7.26 -18.21 -8.98
CA CYS A 413 -7.98 -19.18 -8.16
C CYS A 413 -9.19 -19.82 -8.86
N GLY A 414 -9.54 -19.42 -10.09
CA GLY A 414 -10.75 -19.92 -10.75
C GLY A 414 -12.06 -19.37 -10.17
N CYS A 415 -12.00 -18.20 -9.54
CA CYS A 415 -13.16 -17.45 -9.08
C CYS A 415 -13.60 -16.41 -10.11
N VAL A 416 -14.77 -15.82 -9.86
CA VAL A 416 -15.26 -14.60 -10.48
C VAL A 416 -14.89 -13.42 -9.58
N GLY A 417 -14.11 -12.48 -10.10
CA GLY A 417 -13.75 -11.25 -9.39
C GLY A 417 -14.06 -10.05 -10.23
N LEU A 418 -14.78 -9.08 -9.66
CA LEU A 418 -15.25 -7.90 -10.37
C LEU A 418 -14.62 -6.63 -9.81
N LYS A 419 -13.83 -5.95 -10.64
CA LYS A 419 -13.54 -4.52 -10.44
C LYS A 419 -14.76 -3.74 -10.91
N THR A 420 -15.42 -3.05 -10.00
CA THR A 420 -16.64 -2.30 -10.33
C THR A 420 -16.30 -1.02 -11.09
N THR A 421 -17.31 -0.38 -11.66
CA THR A 421 -17.19 1.02 -12.09
C THR A 421 -16.80 1.88 -10.89
N HIS A 422 -15.92 2.85 -11.09
CA HIS A 422 -15.53 3.81 -10.05
C HIS A 422 -16.79 4.51 -9.49
N GLY A 423 -16.87 4.60 -8.16
CA GLY A 423 -18.03 5.16 -7.47
C GLY A 423 -19.30 4.30 -7.45
N LEU A 424 -19.34 3.12 -8.09
CA LEU A 424 -20.53 2.26 -8.04
C LEU A 424 -20.75 1.64 -6.66
N VAL A 425 -19.66 1.19 -6.04
CA VAL A 425 -19.63 0.64 -4.68
C VAL A 425 -18.93 1.65 -3.79
N PRO A 426 -19.55 2.11 -2.69
CA PRO A 426 -18.92 2.99 -1.72
C PRO A 426 -17.62 2.39 -1.18
N TYR A 427 -16.60 3.23 -1.06
CA TYR A 427 -15.34 2.91 -0.44
C TYR A 427 -15.34 3.17 1.08
N THR A 428 -16.51 3.51 1.65
CA THR A 428 -16.71 3.69 3.08
C THR A 428 -16.27 2.46 3.87
N GLY A 429 -15.44 2.68 4.89
CA GLY A 429 -14.89 1.61 5.71
C GLY A 429 -13.71 0.88 5.08
N VAL A 430 -13.29 1.25 3.87
CA VAL A 430 -12.09 0.74 3.21
C VAL A 430 -10.98 1.80 3.26
N THR A 431 -9.76 1.38 3.57
CA THR A 431 -8.62 2.32 3.63
C THR A 431 -8.24 2.74 2.21
N SER A 432 -8.35 4.03 1.92
CA SER A 432 -7.97 4.61 0.62
C SER A 432 -6.45 4.58 0.42
N GLY A 433 -6.03 4.13 -0.76
CA GLY A 433 -4.65 4.18 -1.24
C GLY A 433 -4.44 5.31 -2.26
N ASP A 434 -5.41 5.49 -3.16
CA ASP A 434 -5.54 6.61 -4.09
C ASP A 434 -7.01 6.73 -4.51
N ALA A 435 -7.65 7.85 -4.18
CA ALA A 435 -9.09 8.05 -4.42
C ALA A 435 -9.50 7.96 -5.90
N ILE A 436 -8.57 8.11 -6.85
CA ILE A 436 -8.85 7.99 -8.29
C ILE A 436 -8.86 6.51 -8.73
N ASP A 437 -8.04 5.67 -8.09
CA ASP A 437 -7.85 4.25 -8.47
C ASP A 437 -8.50 3.26 -7.49
N ASP A 438 -9.06 3.73 -6.38
CA ASP A 438 -9.71 2.90 -5.37
C ASP A 438 -11.07 2.35 -5.86
N HIS A 439 -11.14 1.04 -6.02
CA HIS A 439 -12.36 0.31 -6.37
C HIS A 439 -12.60 -0.79 -5.34
N SER A 440 -13.82 -0.93 -4.84
CA SER A 440 -14.25 -2.05 -4.00
C SER A 440 -15.19 -2.95 -4.80
N GLY A 441 -15.08 -4.27 -4.66
CA GLY A 441 -15.90 -5.16 -5.47
C GLY A 441 -15.95 -6.60 -4.99
N PRO A 442 -16.90 -7.37 -5.53
CA PRO A 442 -17.13 -8.75 -5.10
C PRO A 442 -16.16 -9.72 -5.76
N LEU A 443 -15.87 -10.80 -5.03
CA LEU A 443 -15.20 -11.99 -5.49
C LEU A 443 -16.00 -13.22 -5.03
N ALA A 444 -16.36 -14.11 -5.95
CA ALA A 444 -17.23 -15.25 -5.69
C ALA A 444 -16.88 -16.46 -6.57
N ARG A 445 -17.44 -17.63 -6.30
CA ARG A 445 -17.25 -18.81 -7.18
C ARG A 445 -18.04 -18.72 -8.48
N THR A 446 -19.20 -18.07 -8.44
CA THR A 446 -20.10 -17.96 -9.60
C THR A 446 -20.39 -16.51 -9.96
N VAL A 447 -20.79 -16.28 -11.21
CA VAL A 447 -21.22 -14.96 -11.69
C VAL A 447 -22.47 -14.49 -10.95
N LEU A 448 -23.39 -15.41 -10.64
CA LEU A 448 -24.61 -15.11 -9.90
C LEU A 448 -24.31 -14.66 -8.47
N ASP A 449 -23.38 -15.33 -7.78
CA ASP A 449 -22.98 -14.95 -6.42
C ASP A 449 -22.27 -13.59 -6.41
N ALA A 450 -21.36 -13.35 -7.37
CA ALA A 450 -20.69 -12.06 -7.52
C ALA A 450 -21.71 -10.93 -7.78
N ALA A 451 -22.72 -11.19 -8.61
CA ALA A 451 -23.78 -10.22 -8.89
C ALA A 451 -24.76 -10.03 -7.73
N THR A 452 -25.02 -11.08 -6.94
CA THR A 452 -25.83 -11.00 -5.72
C THR A 452 -25.14 -10.13 -4.68
N CYS A 453 -23.84 -10.33 -4.51
CA CYS A 453 -23.00 -9.47 -3.68
C CYS A 453 -23.01 -8.03 -4.21
N LEU A 454 -22.78 -7.83 -5.51
CA LEU A 454 -22.81 -6.49 -6.13
C LEU A 454 -24.16 -5.78 -5.93
N SER A 455 -25.27 -6.50 -6.05
CA SER A 455 -26.63 -5.94 -5.85
C SER A 455 -26.83 -5.44 -4.42
N THR A 456 -26.10 -6.04 -3.48
CA THR A 456 -26.16 -5.68 -2.07
C THR A 456 -25.25 -4.50 -1.75
N ILE A 457 -24.04 -4.45 -2.32
CA ILE A 457 -23.02 -3.46 -1.93
C ILE A 457 -23.00 -2.20 -2.82
N ALA A 458 -23.65 -2.22 -3.98
CA ALA A 458 -23.69 -1.07 -4.88
C ALA A 458 -24.69 0.02 -4.43
N GLY A 459 -24.34 1.27 -4.72
CA GLY A 459 -25.17 2.44 -4.47
C GLY A 459 -24.66 3.34 -3.36
N TYR A 460 -25.00 4.63 -3.46
CA TYR A 460 -24.59 5.66 -2.51
C TYR A 460 -25.06 5.32 -1.10
N ASP A 461 -24.13 5.31 -0.14
CA ASP A 461 -24.39 4.96 1.26
C ASP A 461 -24.65 6.17 2.17
N GLY A 462 -24.65 7.39 1.62
CA GLY A 462 -24.79 8.62 2.39
C GLY A 462 -23.49 9.10 3.05
N ILE A 463 -22.35 8.45 2.79
CA ILE A 463 -21.06 8.72 3.45
C ILE A 463 -19.96 8.98 2.41
N ASP A 464 -19.76 8.07 1.46
CA ASP A 464 -18.69 8.18 0.45
C ASP A 464 -19.12 9.08 -0.72
N ASP A 465 -18.52 10.26 -0.81
CA ASP A 465 -18.77 11.24 -1.86
C ASP A 465 -18.34 10.75 -3.25
N GLY A 466 -17.42 9.77 -3.33
CA GLY A 466 -17.06 9.07 -4.55
C GLY A 466 -18.25 8.31 -5.19
N SER A 467 -19.24 7.93 -4.38
CA SER A 467 -20.43 7.20 -4.84
C SER A 467 -21.68 8.06 -5.04
N LEU A 468 -21.58 9.40 -4.93
CA LEU A 468 -22.70 10.35 -5.10
C LEU A 468 -23.47 10.23 -6.42
N ARG A 469 -22.82 9.73 -7.47
CA ARG A 469 -23.44 9.53 -8.80
C ARG A 469 -24.05 8.15 -8.99
N SER A 470 -23.89 7.26 -8.01
CA SER A 470 -24.51 5.94 -8.00
C SER A 470 -25.98 6.05 -7.60
N GLY A 471 -26.77 5.04 -7.95
CA GLY A 471 -28.14 4.91 -7.47
C GLY A 471 -28.19 4.74 -5.95
N GLU A 472 -29.38 4.79 -5.34
CA GLU A 472 -29.51 4.53 -3.91
C GLU A 472 -29.00 3.14 -3.55
N HIS A 473 -28.36 2.99 -2.39
CA HIS A 473 -27.93 1.68 -1.90
C HIS A 473 -29.09 0.66 -1.93
N GLY A 474 -28.85 -0.52 -2.51
CA GLY A 474 -29.86 -1.57 -2.68
C GLY A 474 -30.86 -1.36 -3.82
N SER A 475 -30.77 -0.26 -4.59
CA SER A 475 -31.61 -0.03 -5.79
C SER A 475 -31.23 -0.92 -6.97
N PHE A 476 -30.05 -1.53 -6.94
CA PHE A 476 -29.54 -2.37 -8.01
C PHE A 476 -29.99 -3.83 -7.87
N GLN A 477 -30.31 -4.47 -8.99
CA GLN A 477 -30.83 -5.84 -9.04
C GLN A 477 -30.04 -6.70 -10.04
N PHE A 478 -28.70 -6.63 -10.00
CA PHE A 478 -27.82 -7.32 -10.95
C PHE A 478 -28.05 -8.84 -10.99
N ALA A 479 -28.29 -9.47 -9.84
CA ALA A 479 -28.60 -10.89 -9.77
C ALA A 479 -29.91 -11.25 -10.49
N LYS A 480 -30.98 -10.48 -10.27
CA LYS A 480 -32.27 -10.70 -10.95
C LYS A 480 -32.17 -10.47 -12.46
N SER A 481 -31.39 -9.48 -12.89
CA SER A 481 -31.14 -9.23 -14.31
C SER A 481 -30.41 -10.42 -14.96
N LEU A 482 -29.47 -11.06 -14.26
CA LEU A 482 -28.79 -12.27 -14.72
C LEU A 482 -29.73 -13.48 -14.75
N GLU A 483 -30.55 -13.69 -13.72
CA GLU A 483 -31.52 -14.79 -13.68
C GLU A 483 -32.59 -14.67 -14.77
N ALA A 484 -33.05 -13.45 -15.06
CA ALA A 484 -34.01 -13.18 -16.12
C ALA A 484 -33.45 -13.39 -17.55
N SER A 485 -32.11 -13.44 -17.69
CA SER A 485 -31.42 -13.66 -18.97
C SER A 485 -31.16 -15.14 -19.30
N GLY A 486 -31.58 -16.07 -18.42
CA GLY A 486 -31.31 -17.50 -18.54
C GLY A 486 -32.10 -18.23 -19.62
N ASP A 487 -31.61 -18.22 -20.86
CA ASP A 487 -31.78 -19.36 -21.78
C ASP A 487 -30.56 -20.29 -21.63
N GLY A 488 -30.83 -21.58 -21.41
CA GLY A 488 -29.84 -22.56 -21.01
C GLY A 488 -28.75 -22.83 -22.04
N HIS A 489 -27.51 -23.02 -21.55
CA HIS A 489 -26.49 -23.75 -22.29
C HIS A 489 -25.91 -24.88 -21.44
N PRO A 490 -26.10 -26.16 -21.84
CA PRO A 490 -25.55 -27.30 -21.13
C PRO A 490 -24.08 -27.43 -21.52
N GLY A 491 -23.16 -27.21 -20.58
CA GLY A 491 -21.75 -27.52 -20.83
C GLY A 491 -20.74 -26.60 -20.17
N CYS A 492 -20.76 -26.52 -18.85
CA CYS A 492 -19.52 -26.22 -18.13
C CYS A 492 -19.42 -27.20 -16.96
N PRO A 493 -18.81 -28.39 -17.16
CA PRO A 493 -18.47 -29.25 -16.04
C PRO A 493 -17.34 -28.60 -15.24
N VAL A 494 -17.54 -28.66 -13.93
CA VAL A 494 -16.71 -28.28 -12.77
C VAL A 494 -15.22 -28.12 -13.05
#